data_AF-A0A4Q1C0X9-F1
#
_entry.id   AF-A0A4Q1C0X9-F1
#
_cell.length_a   1.000
_cell.length_b   1.000
_cell.length_c   1.000
_cell.angle_alpha   90.00
_cell.angle_beta   90.00
_cell.angle_gamma   90.00
#
_symmetry.space_group_name_H-M   'P 1'
#
loop_
_entity.id
_entity.type
_entity.pdbx_description
1 polymer ?
#
loop_
_entity_poly.entity_id
_entity_poly.type
_entity_poly.pdbx_seq_one_letter_code
_entity_poly.pdbx_strand_id
1 'polypeptide(L)'
;MALMNASRWALVKRLISLIILLALAIAAVIYSDLAYNDIKCTGIVVKLDSENERPLLGKKDINNVVTEQGTRYYTGKYLQNISLHHMEERVKRIPLVKSCEAHYDFSGKIIISVKEYSPIARILRNTLGESNQNDQYVTQDGKFIGTSPLFTPRILVVSGPFFKNNRKNLSDSKGKHLIELFEYINNNEFWRAQISQLEVAEDGGVVLIPTIGITKVDFGLPINIPTKFKKLALFYKKIIPNKGWNTYSWVRLKYKNQVICDY
;
A
#
# COMPACT_ATOMS: atom_id res chain seq x y z
N MET A 1 51.72 -44.00 40.81
CA MET A 1 52.36 -42.98 39.94
C MET A 1 51.92 -43.06 38.46
N ALA A 2 51.63 -44.25 37.90
CA ALA A 2 51.24 -44.41 36.49
C ALA A 2 49.84 -43.86 36.11
N LEU A 3 48.84 -43.99 36.99
CA LEU A 3 47.46 -43.53 36.75
C LEU A 3 47.33 -41.99 36.67
N MET A 4 48.18 -41.26 37.39
CA MET A 4 48.18 -39.79 37.41
C MET A 4 48.75 -39.20 36.10
N ASN A 5 49.58 -39.96 35.38
CA ASN A 5 50.12 -39.56 34.08
C ASN A 5 49.06 -39.73 32.97
N ALA A 6 48.35 -40.86 32.93
CA ALA A 6 47.32 -41.11 31.92
C ALA A 6 46.19 -40.05 31.91
N SER A 7 45.76 -39.58 33.09
CA SER A 7 44.79 -38.50 33.26
C SER A 7 45.30 -37.16 32.68
N ARG A 8 46.55 -36.78 32.97
CA ARG A 8 47.16 -35.55 32.43
C ARG A 8 47.31 -35.61 30.91
N TRP A 9 47.67 -36.77 30.35
CA TRP A 9 47.76 -36.98 28.91
C TRP A 9 46.39 -36.92 28.22
N ALA A 10 45.33 -37.42 28.85
CA ALA A 10 43.96 -37.29 28.34
C ALA A 10 43.47 -35.82 28.35
N LEU A 11 43.82 -35.05 29.39
CA LEU A 11 43.54 -33.62 29.48
C LEU A 11 44.30 -32.81 28.40
N VAL A 12 45.58 -33.11 28.18
CA VAL A 12 46.38 -32.48 27.11
C VAL A 12 45.81 -32.79 25.73
N LYS A 13 45.40 -34.04 25.45
CA LYS A 13 44.74 -34.40 24.18
C LYS A 13 43.42 -33.66 23.96
N ARG A 14 42.61 -33.49 25.02
CA ARG A 14 41.36 -32.69 24.96
C ARG A 14 41.63 -31.22 24.68
N LEU A 15 42.64 -30.63 25.33
CA LEU A 15 43.04 -29.24 25.09
C LEU A 15 43.53 -29.02 23.65
N ILE A 16 44.38 -29.92 23.14
CA ILE A 16 44.84 -29.88 21.74
C ILE A 16 43.65 -30.01 20.77
N SER A 17 42.75 -30.95 21.02
CA SER A 17 41.53 -31.12 20.21
C SER A 17 40.64 -29.87 20.23
N LEU A 18 40.48 -29.21 21.38
CA LEU A 18 39.75 -27.95 21.51
C LEU A 18 40.42 -26.81 20.73
N ILE A 19 41.75 -26.70 20.79
CA ILE A 19 42.51 -25.69 20.05
C ILE A 19 42.39 -25.92 18.53
N ILE A 20 42.48 -27.16 18.07
CA ILE A 20 42.30 -27.51 16.64
C ILE A 20 40.88 -27.19 16.19
N LEU A 21 39.87 -27.53 17.00
CA LEU A 21 38.47 -27.26 16.66
C LEU A 21 38.19 -25.75 16.63
N LEU A 22 38.78 -24.98 17.54
CA LEU A 22 38.72 -23.52 17.53
C LEU A 22 39.42 -22.93 16.30
N ALA A 23 40.60 -23.44 15.94
CA ALA A 23 41.34 -23.00 14.76
C ALA A 23 40.56 -23.29 13.46
N LEU A 24 39.92 -24.46 13.36
CA LEU A 24 39.04 -24.81 12.25
C LEU A 24 37.82 -23.90 12.17
N ALA A 25 37.19 -23.59 13.31
CA ALA A 25 36.06 -22.66 13.35
C ALA A 25 36.46 -21.25 12.87
N ILE A 26 37.61 -20.74 13.34
CA ILE A 26 38.15 -19.44 12.90
C ILE A 26 38.48 -19.46 11.39
N ALA A 27 39.15 -20.52 10.90
CA ALA A 27 39.47 -20.66 9.48
C ALA A 27 38.21 -20.71 8.60
N ALA A 28 37.15 -21.38 9.06
CA ALA A 28 35.86 -21.42 8.36
C ALA A 28 35.21 -20.03 8.27
N VAL A 29 35.25 -19.23 9.35
CA VAL A 29 34.74 -17.85 9.35
C VAL A 29 35.53 -16.97 8.39
N ILE A 30 36.87 -17.03 8.42
CA ILE A 30 37.74 -16.24 7.53
C ILE A 30 37.51 -16.63 6.06
N TYR A 31 37.44 -17.93 5.77
CA TYR A 31 37.17 -18.41 4.41
C TYR A 31 35.78 -17.98 3.92
N SER A 32 34.77 -18.01 4.79
CA SER A 32 33.43 -17.53 4.46
C SER A 32 33.42 -16.05 4.11
N ASP A 33 34.19 -15.22 4.83
CA ASP A 33 34.27 -13.78 4.56
C ASP A 33 34.99 -13.49 3.24
N LEU A 34 36.11 -14.17 2.98
CA LEU A 34 36.83 -14.07 1.71
C LEU A 34 35.97 -14.53 0.52
N ALA A 35 35.29 -15.68 0.66
CA ALA A 35 34.40 -16.21 -0.37
C ALA A 35 33.19 -15.29 -0.63
N TYR A 36 32.68 -14.63 0.41
CA TYR A 36 31.60 -13.63 0.30
C TYR A 36 32.06 -12.37 -0.47
N ASN A 37 33.28 -11.89 -0.18
CA ASN A 37 33.82 -10.67 -0.79
C ASN A 37 34.11 -10.80 -2.30
N ASP A 38 34.31 -12.03 -2.79
CA ASP A 38 34.55 -12.32 -4.20
C ASP A 38 33.27 -12.54 -5.02
N ILE A 39 32.09 -12.56 -4.38
CA ILE A 39 30.82 -12.75 -5.11
C ILE A 39 30.52 -11.53 -5.97
N LYS A 40 30.42 -11.77 -7.28
CA LYS A 40 30.04 -10.77 -8.27
C LYS A 40 28.55 -10.81 -8.52
N CYS A 41 27.99 -9.64 -8.82
CA CYS A 41 26.61 -9.50 -9.25
C CYS A 41 26.41 -10.22 -10.59
N THR A 42 25.48 -11.18 -10.63
CA THR A 42 25.08 -11.92 -11.83
C THR A 42 23.80 -11.37 -12.45
N GLY A 43 22.99 -10.63 -11.67
CA GLY A 43 21.80 -9.96 -12.18
C GLY A 43 20.91 -9.38 -11.08
N ILE A 44 19.80 -8.76 -11.50
CA ILE A 44 18.77 -8.20 -10.63
C ILE A 44 17.45 -8.92 -10.86
N VAL A 45 16.77 -9.29 -9.78
CA VAL A 45 15.45 -9.92 -9.82
C VAL A 45 14.47 -9.06 -9.04
N VAL A 46 13.43 -8.58 -9.73
CA VAL A 46 12.35 -7.80 -9.12
C VAL A 46 11.20 -8.73 -8.72
N LYS A 47 10.88 -8.75 -7.43
CA LYS A 47 9.68 -9.37 -6.85
C LYS A 47 8.69 -8.26 -6.51
N LEU A 48 7.47 -8.39 -7.01
CA LEU A 48 6.40 -7.43 -6.75
C LEU A 48 5.32 -8.13 -5.96
N ASP A 49 5.06 -7.63 -4.75
CA ASP A 49 3.99 -8.06 -3.86
C ASP A 49 2.82 -7.06 -3.96
N SER A 50 1.67 -7.54 -4.41
CA SER A 50 0.49 -6.73 -4.69
C SER A 50 -0.73 -7.35 -4.03
N GLU A 51 -1.42 -6.54 -3.22
CA GLU A 51 -2.73 -6.86 -2.64
C GLU A 51 -3.88 -6.41 -3.56
N ASN A 52 -3.57 -5.79 -4.70
CA ASN A 52 -4.55 -5.31 -5.66
C ASN A 52 -5.00 -6.44 -6.61
N GLU A 53 -6.17 -6.30 -7.23
CA GLU A 53 -6.66 -7.26 -8.24
C GLU A 53 -5.64 -7.48 -9.38
N ARG A 54 -4.90 -6.42 -9.72
CA ARG A 54 -3.75 -6.46 -10.62
C ARG A 54 -2.69 -5.47 -10.14
N PRO A 55 -1.40 -5.74 -10.40
CA PRO A 55 -0.33 -4.83 -10.03
C PRO A 55 -0.50 -3.42 -10.62
N LEU A 56 -0.23 -2.41 -9.81
CA LEU A 56 -0.21 -1.00 -10.22
C LEU A 56 1.09 -0.62 -10.93
N LEU A 57 2.16 -1.39 -10.70
CA LEU A 57 3.49 -1.15 -11.25
C LEU A 57 3.98 -2.35 -12.09
N GLY A 58 4.76 -2.05 -13.13
CA GLY A 58 5.44 -3.07 -13.91
C GLY A 58 6.81 -3.41 -13.33
N LYS A 59 7.21 -4.69 -13.39
CA LYS A 59 8.59 -5.09 -13.05
C LYS A 59 9.64 -4.36 -13.89
N LYS A 60 9.30 -4.03 -15.14
CA LYS A 60 10.16 -3.26 -16.06
C LYS A 60 10.38 -1.83 -15.55
N ASP A 61 9.34 -1.17 -15.05
CA ASP A 61 9.43 0.20 -14.53
C ASP A 61 10.36 0.25 -13.31
N ILE A 62 10.21 -0.73 -12.41
CA ILE A 62 11.09 -0.88 -11.24
C ILE A 62 12.53 -1.12 -11.69
N ASN A 63 12.76 -2.03 -12.64
CA ASN A 63 14.10 -2.32 -13.15
C ASN A 63 14.75 -1.09 -13.80
N ASN A 64 13.98 -0.30 -14.55
CA ASN A 64 14.45 0.95 -15.16
C ASN A 64 14.84 1.99 -14.09
N VAL A 65 14.07 2.12 -13.02
CA VAL A 65 14.41 3.04 -11.91
C VAL A 65 15.67 2.58 -11.17
N VAL A 66 15.81 1.27 -10.95
CA VAL A 66 16.98 0.68 -10.29
C VAL A 66 18.26 0.89 -11.11
N THR A 67 18.17 0.74 -12.43
CA THR A 67 19.30 0.84 -13.36
C THR A 67 19.52 2.25 -13.92
N GLU A 68 18.81 3.26 -13.42
CA GLU A 68 18.86 4.64 -13.93
C GLU A 68 18.67 4.68 -15.46
N GLN A 69 17.57 4.09 -15.91
CA GLN A 69 17.22 3.93 -17.32
C GLN A 69 18.30 3.16 -18.12
N GLY A 70 18.94 2.18 -17.48
CA GLY A 70 19.98 1.34 -18.09
C GLY A 70 21.38 1.94 -18.10
N THR A 71 21.59 3.15 -17.56
CA THR A 71 22.92 3.77 -17.49
C THR A 71 23.80 3.18 -16.39
N ARG A 72 23.20 2.57 -15.37
CA ARG A 72 23.90 1.96 -14.25
C ARG A 72 23.93 0.43 -14.36
N TYR A 73 25.11 -0.09 -14.70
CA TYR A 73 25.39 -1.52 -14.75
C TYR A 73 25.88 -2.05 -13.41
N TYR A 74 25.26 -3.13 -12.94
CA TYR A 74 25.61 -3.81 -11.69
C TYR A 74 26.31 -5.15 -11.95
N THR A 75 25.95 -5.84 -13.02
CA THR A 75 26.54 -7.14 -13.39
C THR A 75 28.06 -7.07 -13.48
N GLY A 76 28.74 -8.04 -12.89
CA GLY A 76 30.20 -8.15 -12.84
C GLY A 76 30.88 -7.34 -11.73
N LYS A 77 30.16 -6.45 -11.03
CA LYS A 77 30.68 -5.75 -9.84
C LYS A 77 30.59 -6.65 -8.61
N TYR A 78 31.54 -6.53 -7.70
CA TYR A 78 31.44 -7.17 -6.39
C TYR A 78 30.21 -6.68 -5.63
N LEU A 79 29.45 -7.61 -5.04
CA LEU A 79 28.22 -7.29 -4.33
C LEU A 79 28.45 -6.26 -3.22
N GLN A 80 29.53 -6.41 -2.46
CA GLN A 80 29.93 -5.46 -1.40
C GLN A 80 30.08 -4.01 -1.87
N ASN A 81 30.38 -3.77 -3.16
CA ASN A 81 30.54 -2.42 -3.72
C ASN A 81 29.23 -1.82 -4.24
N ILE A 82 28.12 -2.56 -4.14
CA ILE A 82 26.80 -2.12 -4.58
C ILE A 82 26.02 -1.65 -3.35
N SER A 83 25.56 -0.39 -3.38
CA SER A 83 24.69 0.12 -2.31
C SER A 83 23.25 -0.30 -2.56
N LEU A 84 22.79 -1.30 -1.82
CA LEU A 84 21.38 -1.73 -1.79
C LEU A 84 20.47 -0.60 -1.31
N HIS A 85 20.92 0.16 -0.31
CA HIS A 85 20.16 1.28 0.24
C HIS A 85 19.79 2.31 -0.84
N HIS A 86 20.76 2.71 -1.68
CA HIS A 86 20.46 3.65 -2.77
C HIS A 86 19.53 3.06 -3.84
N MET A 87 19.53 1.74 -4.05
CA MET A 87 18.58 1.10 -4.94
C MET A 87 17.17 1.18 -4.37
N GLU A 88 17.01 0.86 -3.08
CA GLU A 88 15.72 0.99 -2.38
C GLU A 88 15.21 2.42 -2.38
N GLU A 89 16.06 3.41 -2.06
CA GLU A 89 15.69 4.82 -2.06
C GLU A 89 15.20 5.28 -3.44
N ARG A 90 15.86 4.83 -4.52
CA ARG A 90 15.43 5.14 -5.89
C ARG A 90 14.05 4.55 -6.18
N VAL A 91 13.81 3.29 -5.84
CA VAL A 91 12.51 2.64 -6.05
C VAL A 91 11.41 3.30 -5.20
N LYS A 92 11.71 3.67 -3.95
CA LYS A 92 10.78 4.38 -3.05
C LYS A 92 10.35 5.78 -3.55
N ARG A 93 11.03 6.35 -4.56
CA ARG A 93 10.60 7.60 -5.21
C ARG A 93 9.37 7.41 -6.10
N ILE A 94 9.06 6.18 -6.52
CA ILE A 94 7.83 5.89 -7.25
C ILE A 94 6.65 6.05 -6.28
N PRO A 95 5.70 6.97 -6.50
CA PRO A 95 4.64 7.26 -5.53
C PRO A 95 3.77 6.05 -5.14
N LEU A 96 3.60 5.10 -6.05
CA LEU A 96 2.79 3.89 -5.85
C LEU A 96 3.49 2.82 -4.97
N VAL A 97 4.79 2.99 -4.66
CA VAL A 97 5.56 2.06 -3.81
C VAL A 97 5.32 2.36 -2.34
N LYS A 98 4.83 1.37 -1.60
CA LYS A 98 4.64 1.41 -0.15
C LYS A 98 5.94 1.10 0.59
N SER A 99 6.66 0.06 0.17
CA SER A 99 7.97 -0.29 0.70
C SER A 99 8.82 -0.99 -0.35
N CYS A 100 10.13 -0.92 -0.16
CA CYS A 100 11.12 -1.61 -0.98
C CYS A 100 12.25 -2.09 -0.09
N GLU A 101 12.63 -3.35 -0.27
CA GLU A 101 13.73 -4.02 0.42
C GLU A 101 14.59 -4.73 -0.61
N ALA A 102 15.90 -4.54 -0.53
CA ALA A 102 16.87 -5.18 -1.40
C ALA A 102 17.82 -6.05 -0.58
N HIS A 103 18.14 -7.23 -1.11
CA HIS A 103 19.11 -8.15 -0.50
C HIS A 103 19.86 -8.95 -1.57
N TYR A 104 20.97 -9.54 -1.17
CA TYR A 104 21.74 -10.46 -2.00
C TYR A 104 21.27 -11.90 -1.79
N ASP A 105 21.30 -12.69 -2.85
CA ASP A 105 21.26 -14.15 -2.73
C ASP A 105 22.66 -14.77 -2.89
N PHE A 106 22.80 -16.03 -2.47
CA PHE A 106 24.06 -16.77 -2.57
C PHE A 106 24.48 -17.08 -4.02
N SER A 107 23.61 -16.84 -5.01
CA SER A 107 23.91 -17.01 -6.44
C SER A 107 24.48 -15.76 -7.09
N GLY A 108 24.68 -14.69 -6.31
CA GLY A 108 25.17 -13.42 -6.82
C GLY A 108 24.09 -12.51 -7.39
N LYS A 109 22.80 -12.80 -7.19
CA LYS A 109 21.72 -11.92 -7.68
C LYS A 109 21.29 -10.94 -6.59
N ILE A 110 20.89 -9.76 -7.03
CA ILE A 110 20.23 -8.77 -6.17
C ILE A 110 18.73 -8.98 -6.28
N ILE A 111 18.09 -9.31 -5.17
CA ILE A 111 16.65 -9.46 -5.07
C ILE A 111 16.07 -8.14 -4.57
N ILE A 112 15.12 -7.57 -5.31
CA ILE A 112 14.42 -6.33 -4.95
C ILE A 112 12.96 -6.69 -4.74
N SER A 113 12.53 -6.68 -3.48
CA SER A 113 11.16 -6.92 -3.07
C SER A 113 10.43 -5.58 -2.93
N VAL A 114 9.41 -5.37 -3.74
CA VAL A 114 8.62 -4.14 -3.76
C VAL A 114 7.19 -4.46 -3.33
N LYS A 115 6.67 -3.72 -2.36
CA LYS A 115 5.26 -3.72 -2.00
C LYS A 115 4.62 -2.43 -2.48
N GLU A 116 3.51 -2.54 -3.20
CA GLU A 116 2.73 -1.38 -3.64
C GLU A 116 1.63 -1.01 -2.64
N TYR A 117 1.15 0.22 -2.71
CA TYR A 117 -0.05 0.61 -1.97
C TYR A 117 -1.29 -0.09 -2.54
N SER A 118 -2.26 -0.37 -1.67
CA SER A 118 -3.62 -0.73 -2.07
C SER A 118 -4.55 0.46 -1.81
N PRO A 119 -4.94 1.21 -2.85
CA PRO A 119 -5.79 2.40 -2.70
C PRO A 119 -7.17 2.07 -2.14
N ILE A 120 -7.73 2.99 -1.35
CA ILE A 120 -9.10 2.90 -0.83
C ILE A 120 -10.09 3.80 -1.58
N ALA A 121 -9.59 4.82 -2.28
CA ALA A 121 -10.41 5.70 -3.10
C ALA A 121 -9.62 6.31 -4.26
N ARG A 122 -10.33 6.76 -5.30
CA ARG A 122 -9.81 7.57 -6.41
C ARG A 122 -10.47 8.94 -6.39
N ILE A 123 -9.68 9.98 -6.23
CA ILE A 123 -10.11 11.37 -6.36
C ILE A 123 -10.11 11.73 -7.84
N LEU A 124 -11.27 12.11 -8.36
CA LEU A 124 -11.42 12.75 -9.66
C LEU A 124 -11.15 14.24 -9.52
N ARG A 125 -10.06 14.73 -10.12
CA ARG A 125 -9.69 16.15 -10.06
C ARG A 125 -10.18 16.93 -11.27
N ASN A 126 -10.30 16.28 -12.44
CA ASN A 126 -10.79 16.90 -13.67
C ASN A 126 -12.25 17.40 -13.54
N THR A 127 -13.06 16.76 -12.70
CA THR A 127 -14.46 17.16 -12.46
C THR A 127 -14.62 18.44 -11.61
N LEU A 128 -13.52 19.05 -11.17
CA LEU A 128 -13.52 20.25 -10.31
C LEU A 128 -13.44 21.58 -11.06
N GLY A 129 -13.39 21.55 -12.40
CA GLY A 129 -13.26 22.74 -13.25
C GLY A 129 -11.82 23.28 -13.37
N GLU A 130 -10.86 22.64 -12.71
CA GLU A 130 -9.42 22.90 -12.84
C GLU A 130 -8.82 21.81 -13.74
N SER A 131 -8.85 22.02 -15.07
CA SER A 131 -8.58 21.00 -16.10
C SER A 131 -7.16 20.41 -16.12
N ASN A 132 -6.24 20.88 -15.27
CA ASN A 132 -4.83 20.52 -15.31
C ASN A 132 -4.37 19.62 -14.14
N GLN A 133 -5.27 19.22 -13.25
CA GLN A 133 -4.90 18.33 -12.14
C GLN A 133 -5.23 16.87 -12.46
N ASN A 134 -4.21 16.02 -12.37
CA ASN A 134 -4.35 14.58 -12.54
C ASN A 134 -5.08 13.95 -11.34
N ASP A 135 -5.91 12.96 -11.63
CA ASP A 135 -6.53 12.11 -10.61
C ASP A 135 -5.50 11.53 -9.63
N GLN A 136 -5.97 11.20 -8.43
CA GLN A 136 -5.11 10.70 -7.36
C GLN A 136 -5.76 9.50 -6.69
N TYR A 137 -4.99 8.44 -6.46
CA TYR A 137 -5.36 7.42 -5.50
C TYR A 137 -5.10 7.89 -4.07
N VAL A 138 -5.94 7.41 -3.15
CA VAL A 138 -5.86 7.65 -1.71
C VAL A 138 -5.49 6.35 -1.02
N THR A 139 -4.44 6.38 -0.19
CA THR A 139 -4.00 5.24 0.61
C THR A 139 -4.77 5.14 1.94
N GLN A 140 -4.64 4.01 2.66
CA GLN A 140 -5.23 3.87 4.00
C GLN A 140 -4.73 4.94 5.00
N ASP A 141 -3.48 5.40 4.86
CA ASP A 141 -2.91 6.49 5.67
C ASP A 141 -3.26 7.89 5.15
N GLY A 142 -4.11 7.99 4.13
CA GLY A 142 -4.63 9.25 3.61
C GLY A 142 -3.69 10.00 2.68
N LYS A 143 -2.61 9.38 2.18
CA LYS A 143 -1.70 10.00 1.20
C LYS A 143 -2.27 9.96 -0.21
N PHE A 144 -1.94 10.96 -1.01
CA PHE A 144 -2.21 10.97 -2.45
C PHE A 144 -0.98 10.49 -3.21
N ILE A 145 -1.15 9.44 -4.03
CA ILE A 145 -0.03 8.69 -4.63
C ILE A 145 -0.08 8.63 -6.16
N GLY A 146 -0.83 9.52 -6.80
CA GLY A 146 -1.06 9.48 -8.25
C GLY A 146 -1.92 8.29 -8.67
N THR A 147 -1.98 8.05 -9.98
CA THR A 147 -2.67 6.89 -10.58
C THR A 147 -1.68 5.98 -11.27
N SER A 148 -2.05 4.71 -11.44
CA SER A 148 -1.27 3.78 -12.24
C SER A 148 -1.54 3.98 -13.74
N PRO A 149 -0.50 3.89 -14.59
CA PRO A 149 -0.68 3.85 -16.04
C PRO A 149 -1.10 2.47 -16.56
N LEU A 150 -1.02 1.42 -15.73
CA LEU A 150 -1.25 0.03 -16.14
C LEU A 150 -2.64 -0.48 -15.82
N PHE A 151 -3.17 -0.09 -14.66
CA PHE A 151 -4.42 -0.64 -14.14
C PHE A 151 -5.16 0.39 -13.29
N THR A 152 -6.49 0.36 -13.35
CA THR A 152 -7.35 1.09 -12.40
C THR A 152 -8.07 0.09 -11.50
N PRO A 153 -7.76 0.06 -10.19
CA PRO A 153 -8.46 -0.77 -9.24
C PRO A 153 -9.94 -0.44 -9.15
N ARG A 154 -10.76 -1.44 -8.78
CA ARG A 154 -12.16 -1.24 -8.43
C ARG A 154 -12.27 -0.66 -7.02
N ILE A 155 -12.20 0.66 -6.94
CA ILE A 155 -12.21 1.43 -5.68
C ILE A 155 -13.24 2.55 -5.73
N LEU A 156 -13.59 3.08 -4.56
CA LEU A 156 -14.56 4.15 -4.42
C LEU A 156 -14.10 5.42 -5.16
N VAL A 157 -14.96 5.98 -5.99
CA VAL A 157 -14.70 7.22 -6.72
C VAL A 157 -15.17 8.39 -5.88
N VAL A 158 -14.34 9.41 -5.72
CA VAL A 158 -14.66 10.60 -4.93
C VAL A 158 -14.34 11.87 -5.71
N SER A 159 -15.16 12.90 -5.55
CA SER A 159 -14.96 14.21 -6.16
C SER A 159 -15.46 15.31 -5.22
N GLY A 160 -15.39 16.56 -5.67
CA GLY A 160 -15.96 17.71 -4.97
C GLY A 160 -14.92 18.71 -4.45
N PRO A 161 -15.37 19.92 -4.07
CA PRO A 161 -14.49 21.05 -3.77
C PRO A 161 -13.53 20.81 -2.58
N PHE A 162 -13.79 19.83 -1.71
CA PHE A 162 -12.88 19.46 -0.62
C PHE A 162 -11.44 19.15 -1.07
N PHE A 163 -11.29 18.66 -2.31
CA PHE A 163 -10.01 18.26 -2.88
C PHE A 163 -9.30 19.35 -3.70
N LYS A 164 -9.86 20.57 -3.78
CA LYS A 164 -9.25 21.72 -4.46
C LYS A 164 -7.97 22.20 -3.76
N ASN A 165 -7.37 23.26 -4.30
CA ASN A 165 -6.24 24.00 -3.69
C ASN A 165 -4.99 23.15 -3.44
N ASN A 166 -4.67 22.21 -4.34
CA ASN A 166 -3.49 21.34 -4.23
C ASN A 166 -3.38 20.57 -2.90
N ARG A 167 -4.51 20.24 -2.25
CA ARG A 167 -4.53 19.33 -1.09
C ARG A 167 -3.72 18.06 -1.42
N LYS A 168 -2.79 17.68 -0.54
CA LYS A 168 -1.85 16.55 -0.76
C LYS A 168 -2.19 15.28 0.03
N ASN A 169 -3.04 15.38 1.05
CA ASN A 169 -3.42 14.26 1.90
C ASN A 169 -4.74 14.52 2.65
N LEU A 170 -5.16 13.51 3.42
CA LEU A 170 -6.32 13.48 4.31
C LEU A 170 -5.91 13.36 5.78
N SER A 171 -4.76 13.92 6.16
CA SER A 171 -4.23 13.79 7.53
C SER A 171 -4.93 14.71 8.55
N ASP A 172 -5.71 15.69 8.09
CA ASP A 172 -6.53 16.57 8.94
C ASP A 172 -7.76 15.84 9.50
N SER A 173 -8.41 16.42 10.51
CA SER A 173 -9.55 15.80 11.19
C SER A 173 -10.70 15.44 10.24
N LYS A 174 -11.01 16.33 9.29
CA LYS A 174 -12.02 16.09 8.26
C LYS A 174 -11.61 14.96 7.31
N GLY A 175 -10.34 14.94 6.89
CA GLY A 175 -9.78 13.88 6.07
C GLY A 175 -9.84 12.51 6.74
N LYS A 176 -9.54 12.43 8.05
CA LYS A 176 -9.64 11.18 8.82
C LYS A 176 -11.05 10.59 8.83
N HIS A 177 -12.07 11.41 9.05
CA HIS A 177 -13.46 10.94 8.98
C HIS A 177 -13.84 10.46 7.56
N LEU A 178 -13.27 11.05 6.50
CA LEU A 178 -13.48 10.56 5.13
C LEU A 178 -12.82 9.19 4.93
N ILE A 179 -11.59 8.98 5.44
CA ILE A 179 -10.93 7.67 5.40
C ILE A 179 -11.79 6.61 6.08
N GLU A 180 -12.30 6.90 7.29
CA GLU A 180 -13.22 6.00 8.00
C GLU A 180 -14.46 5.65 7.18
N LEU A 181 -15.03 6.63 6.47
CA LEU A 181 -16.18 6.40 5.57
C LEU A 181 -15.80 5.52 4.38
N PHE A 182 -14.64 5.76 3.75
CA PHE A 182 -14.19 4.96 2.61
C PHE A 182 -13.96 3.51 3.01
N GLU A 183 -13.29 3.28 4.15
CA GLU A 183 -13.08 1.95 4.70
C GLU A 183 -14.39 1.26 5.06
N TYR A 184 -15.33 1.97 5.69
CA TYR A 184 -16.65 1.42 6.03
C TYR A 184 -17.41 0.93 4.79
N ILE A 185 -17.37 1.70 3.69
CA ILE A 185 -18.00 1.32 2.43
C ILE A 185 -17.27 0.14 1.79
N ASN A 186 -15.94 0.21 1.69
CA ASN A 186 -15.13 -0.82 1.01
C ASN A 186 -15.17 -2.18 1.74
N ASN A 187 -15.25 -2.18 3.07
CA ASN A 187 -15.31 -3.38 3.89
C ASN A 187 -16.71 -4.02 3.93
N ASN A 188 -17.71 -3.42 3.30
CA ASN A 188 -19.05 -3.96 3.23
C ASN A 188 -19.47 -4.19 1.77
N GLU A 189 -19.62 -5.46 1.37
CA GLU A 189 -19.93 -5.84 -0.01
C GLU A 189 -21.19 -5.17 -0.56
N PHE A 190 -22.25 -5.07 0.25
CA PHE A 190 -23.49 -4.41 -0.14
C PHE A 190 -23.28 -2.91 -0.40
N TRP A 191 -22.63 -2.19 0.52
CA TRP A 191 -22.40 -0.75 0.34
C TRP A 191 -21.42 -0.46 -0.80
N ARG A 192 -20.39 -1.29 -0.97
CA ARG A 192 -19.45 -1.20 -2.09
C ARG A 192 -20.14 -1.39 -3.45
N ALA A 193 -21.16 -2.24 -3.53
CA ALA A 193 -21.94 -2.43 -4.75
C ALA A 193 -22.97 -1.31 -4.97
N GLN A 194 -23.54 -0.79 -3.88
CA GLN A 194 -24.65 0.16 -3.93
C GLN A 194 -24.21 1.62 -4.12
N ILE A 195 -22.97 1.98 -3.77
CA ILE A 195 -22.45 3.34 -3.86
C ILE A 195 -21.44 3.42 -5.00
N SER A 196 -21.72 4.24 -6.00
CA SER A 196 -20.87 4.41 -7.17
C SER A 196 -19.85 5.53 -6.98
N GLN A 197 -20.24 6.63 -6.34
CA GLN A 197 -19.41 7.81 -6.15
C GLN A 197 -19.77 8.56 -4.87
N LEU A 198 -18.79 9.28 -4.32
CA LEU A 198 -18.99 10.32 -3.31
C LEU A 198 -18.70 11.71 -3.86
N GLU A 199 -19.55 12.68 -3.55
CA GLU A 199 -19.26 14.10 -3.73
C GLU A 199 -19.01 14.74 -2.36
N VAL A 200 -17.86 15.37 -2.18
CA VAL A 200 -17.41 15.94 -0.90
C VAL A 200 -17.37 17.47 -1.00
N ALA A 201 -18.23 18.12 -0.23
CA ALA A 201 -18.31 19.57 -0.11
C ALA A 201 -17.09 20.15 0.63
N GLU A 202 -16.84 21.45 0.49
CA GLU A 202 -15.67 22.14 1.04
C GLU A 202 -15.59 22.03 2.58
N ASP A 203 -16.75 21.96 3.25
CA ASP A 203 -16.85 21.78 4.68
C ASP A 203 -16.56 20.33 5.14
N GLY A 204 -16.46 19.37 4.22
CA GLY A 204 -16.30 17.94 4.47
C GLY A 204 -17.62 17.16 4.49
N GLY A 205 -18.75 17.80 4.19
CA GLY A 205 -20.04 17.12 4.03
C GLY A 205 -20.02 16.20 2.80
N VAL A 206 -20.68 15.05 2.90
CA VAL A 206 -20.66 14.01 1.86
C VAL A 206 -22.06 13.79 1.28
N VAL A 207 -22.13 13.72 -0.04
CA VAL A 207 -23.27 13.17 -0.78
C VAL A 207 -22.87 11.81 -1.35
N LEU A 208 -23.61 10.75 -1.03
CA LEU A 208 -23.45 9.44 -1.66
C LEU A 208 -24.28 9.40 -2.94
N ILE A 209 -23.67 8.94 -4.02
CA ILE A 209 -24.33 8.67 -5.30
C ILE A 209 -24.53 7.15 -5.40
N PRO A 210 -25.77 6.65 -5.40
CA PRO A 210 -26.03 5.23 -5.58
C PRO A 210 -25.73 4.75 -7.00
N THR A 211 -25.53 3.45 -7.15
CA THR A 211 -25.39 2.78 -8.45
C THR A 211 -26.73 2.69 -9.19
N ILE A 212 -27.85 2.66 -8.45
CA ILE A 212 -29.20 2.44 -8.99
C ILE A 212 -30.11 3.61 -8.59
N GLY A 213 -30.89 4.08 -9.57
CA GLY A 213 -31.88 5.14 -9.38
C GLY A 213 -31.27 6.53 -9.48
N ILE A 214 -32.13 7.55 -9.29
CA ILE A 214 -31.74 8.97 -9.39
C ILE A 214 -31.47 9.61 -8.02
N THR A 215 -31.80 8.92 -6.94
CA THR A 215 -31.77 9.48 -5.58
C THR A 215 -30.35 9.79 -5.12
N LYS A 216 -30.08 11.04 -4.76
CA LYS A 216 -28.84 11.45 -4.07
C LYS A 216 -29.01 11.33 -2.56
N VAL A 217 -27.98 10.85 -1.86
CA VAL A 217 -28.03 10.70 -0.40
C VAL A 217 -27.17 11.76 0.27
N ASP A 218 -27.79 12.78 0.86
CA ASP A 218 -27.10 13.75 1.73
C ASP A 218 -26.74 13.07 3.05
N PHE A 219 -25.51 12.55 3.12
CA PHE A 219 -24.95 11.90 4.29
C PHE A 219 -24.60 12.95 5.37
N GLY A 220 -24.29 14.18 4.96
CA GLY A 220 -23.67 15.21 5.78
C GLY A 220 -22.24 14.85 6.19
N LEU A 221 -21.75 15.41 7.29
CA LEU A 221 -20.41 15.09 7.79
C LEU A 221 -20.26 13.59 8.09
N PRO A 222 -19.10 12.96 7.80
CA PRO A 222 -18.87 11.53 8.00
C PRO A 222 -18.64 11.13 9.46
N ILE A 223 -19.59 11.49 10.33
CA ILE A 223 -19.66 11.14 11.75
C ILE A 223 -20.84 10.21 12.01
N ASN A 224 -20.72 9.35 13.03
CA ASN A 224 -21.75 8.33 13.35
C ASN A 224 -22.10 7.45 12.14
N ILE A 225 -21.07 7.06 11.37
CA ILE A 225 -21.20 6.35 10.08
C ILE A 225 -22.13 5.13 10.17
N PRO A 226 -21.98 4.20 11.15
CA PRO A 226 -22.83 3.02 11.22
C PRO A 226 -24.32 3.34 11.39
N THR A 227 -24.64 4.35 12.22
CA THR A 227 -26.01 4.78 12.47
C THR A 227 -26.66 5.35 11.20
N LYS A 228 -25.91 6.11 10.40
CA LYS A 228 -26.41 6.66 9.14
C LYS A 228 -26.66 5.57 8.10
N PHE A 229 -25.76 4.60 7.97
CA PHE A 229 -25.99 3.46 7.09
C PHE A 229 -27.15 2.56 7.54
N LYS A 230 -27.39 2.43 8.84
CA LYS A 230 -28.61 1.74 9.35
C LYS A 230 -29.88 2.45 8.89
N LYS A 231 -29.92 3.79 8.93
CA LYS A 231 -31.05 4.57 8.41
C LYS A 231 -31.22 4.40 6.90
N LEU A 232 -30.12 4.44 6.14
CA LEU A 232 -30.15 4.21 4.69
C LEU A 232 -30.65 2.80 4.34
N ALA A 233 -30.24 1.78 5.10
CA ALA A 233 -30.72 0.42 4.91
C ALA A 233 -32.23 0.31 5.19
N LEU A 234 -32.76 1.03 6.18
CA LEU A 234 -34.21 1.08 6.43
C LEU A 234 -34.95 1.75 5.28
N PHE A 235 -34.39 2.81 4.68
CA PHE A 235 -34.95 3.42 3.48
C PHE A 235 -35.03 2.43 2.32
N TYR A 236 -33.96 1.69 2.03
CA TYR A 236 -33.95 0.67 0.98
C TYR A 236 -34.88 -0.51 1.27
N LYS A 237 -35.04 -0.92 2.54
CA LYS A 237 -35.90 -2.06 2.89
C LYS A 237 -37.37 -1.71 2.96
N LYS A 238 -37.73 -0.49 3.38
CA LYS A 238 -39.12 -0.13 3.69
C LYS A 238 -39.75 0.84 2.70
N ILE A 239 -38.97 1.73 2.10
CA ILE A 239 -39.50 2.81 1.25
C ILE A 239 -39.40 2.43 -0.23
N ILE A 240 -38.22 2.03 -0.69
CA ILE A 240 -38.00 1.67 -2.10
C ILE A 240 -38.96 0.60 -2.63
N PRO A 241 -39.25 -0.52 -1.93
CA PRO A 241 -40.16 -1.54 -2.45
C PRO A 241 -41.60 -1.04 -2.66
N ASN A 242 -42.00 0.00 -1.92
CA ASN A 242 -43.36 0.55 -1.97
C ASN A 242 -43.49 1.76 -2.90
N LYS A 243 -42.40 2.50 -3.14
CA LYS A 243 -42.43 3.76 -3.91
C LYS A 243 -41.71 3.64 -5.25
N GLY A 244 -40.67 2.83 -5.32
CA GLY A 244 -39.79 2.70 -6.48
C GLY A 244 -38.49 3.50 -6.34
N TRP A 245 -37.54 3.21 -7.22
CA TRP A 245 -36.18 3.79 -7.20
C TRP A 245 -36.10 5.25 -7.67
N ASN A 246 -37.11 5.72 -8.40
CA ASN A 246 -37.08 7.03 -9.06
C ASN A 246 -38.10 8.02 -8.48
N THR A 247 -38.65 7.74 -7.30
CA THR A 247 -39.65 8.61 -6.67
C THR A 247 -39.04 9.83 -5.99
N TYR A 248 -37.85 9.67 -5.42
CA TYR A 248 -37.22 10.71 -4.61
C TYR A 248 -35.91 11.13 -5.24
N SER A 249 -35.74 12.43 -5.44
CA SER A 249 -34.48 13.02 -5.87
C SER A 249 -33.44 13.05 -4.74
N TRP A 250 -33.87 13.21 -3.47
CA TRP A 250 -32.96 13.29 -2.32
C TRP A 250 -33.40 12.45 -1.11
N VAL A 251 -32.41 11.91 -0.40
CA VAL A 251 -32.55 11.32 0.93
C VAL A 251 -31.53 11.95 1.87
N ARG A 252 -31.99 12.60 2.94
CA ARG A 252 -31.13 13.29 3.90
C ARG A 252 -30.99 12.50 5.20
N LEU A 253 -29.75 12.13 5.53
CA LEU A 253 -29.39 11.31 6.70
C LEU A 253 -28.69 12.11 7.81
N LYS A 254 -28.40 13.40 7.57
CA LYS A 254 -27.67 14.27 8.50
C LYS A 254 -28.35 14.47 9.86
N TYR A 255 -29.67 14.30 9.93
CA TYR A 255 -30.45 14.48 11.16
C TYR A 255 -30.47 13.21 12.01
N LYS A 256 -30.33 13.35 13.33
CA LYS A 256 -30.11 12.24 14.26
C LYS A 256 -31.18 11.13 14.14
N ASN A 257 -32.46 11.51 14.17
CA ASN A 257 -33.59 10.56 14.33
C ASN A 257 -34.58 10.54 13.16
N GLN A 258 -34.21 11.10 12.00
CA GLN A 258 -35.12 11.19 10.86
C GLN A 258 -34.42 10.93 9.54
N VAL A 259 -35.19 10.42 8.59
CA VAL A 259 -34.86 10.34 7.17
C VAL A 259 -35.83 11.26 6.48
N ILE A 260 -35.31 12.28 5.80
CA ILE A 260 -36.13 13.22 5.02
C ILE A 260 -35.94 12.86 3.55
N CYS A 261 -37.05 12.69 2.84
CA CYS A 261 -37.05 12.42 1.41
C CYS A 261 -37.67 13.60 0.67
N ASP A 262 -36.99 14.11 -0.35
CA ASP A 262 -37.52 15.13 -1.25
C ASP A 262 -37.79 14.50 -2.61
N TYR A 263 -38.86 14.94 -3.27
CA TYR A 263 -39.27 14.49 -4.61
C TYR A 263 -38.32 14.99 -5.68
#